data_AF-A0A6S7DGX0-F1
#
_entry.id   AF-A0A6S7DGX0-F1
#
_cell.length_a   1.000
_cell.length_b   1.000
_cell.length_c   1.000
_cell.angle_alpha   90.00
_cell.angle_beta   90.00
_cell.angle_gamma   90.00
#
_symmetry.space_group_name_H-M   'P 1'
#
loop_
_entity.id
_entity.type
_entity.pdbx_description
1 polymer ?
#
loop_
_entity_poly.entity_id
_entity_poly.type
_entity_poly.pdbx_seq_one_letter_code
_entity_poly.pdbx_strand_id
1 'polypeptide(L)'
;MEWLFSASAQRFFNVKSEANVLFPADCIPVSAALAQRVMDETQSGDRLLVVQADGLPSTVSRIVFSPSELMFFHAGINTPQSYPSDCLDVTVSLAEEIQDQLATGRLIAADDKGMPITVPRPPATEAELAQRALLERDARLAEAAIRIAPLQDAADLGDAGQQDEIKLQAWKRYRIALNRIERDPGFPRDIPWPERPDLPI
;
A
#
# COMPACT_ATOMS: atom_id res chain seq x y z
N MET A 1 29.79 -3.47 35.88
CA MET A 1 28.76 -2.70 36.62
C MET A 1 27.46 -3.43 36.42
N GLU A 2 26.71 -3.69 37.50
CA GLU A 2 25.44 -4.41 37.42
C GLU A 2 24.33 -3.40 37.14
N TRP A 3 23.66 -3.57 36.01
CA TRP A 3 22.52 -2.76 35.59
C TRP A 3 21.29 -3.63 35.59
N LEU A 4 20.18 -3.08 36.06
CA LEU A 4 18.87 -3.72 36.02
C LEU A 4 17.95 -2.91 35.11
N PHE A 5 17.02 -3.57 34.45
CA PHE A 5 15.94 -2.95 33.70
C PHE A 5 14.60 -3.42 34.26
N SER A 6 13.66 -2.50 34.48
CA SER A 6 12.26 -2.83 34.84
C SER A 6 11.35 -2.46 33.68
N ALA A 7 10.62 -3.45 33.18
CA ALA A 7 9.67 -3.27 32.09
C ALA A 7 8.46 -2.43 32.53
N SER A 8 7.97 -2.66 33.75
CA SER A 8 6.86 -1.91 34.34
C SER A 8 7.22 -0.45 34.62
N ALA A 9 8.46 -0.19 35.07
CA ALA A 9 8.93 1.16 35.32
C ALA A 9 9.56 1.84 34.09
N GLN A 10 9.71 1.12 32.96
CA GLN A 10 10.33 1.59 31.72
C GLN A 10 11.66 2.32 31.96
N ARG A 11 12.50 1.79 32.88
CA ARG A 11 13.75 2.45 33.26
C ARG A 11 14.87 1.49 33.65
N PHE A 12 16.08 2.02 33.56
CA PHE A 12 17.30 1.37 34.00
C PHE A 12 17.67 1.80 35.41
N PHE A 13 18.26 0.87 36.16
CA PHE A 13 18.77 1.06 37.50
C PHE A 13 20.23 0.68 37.54
N ASN A 14 21.04 1.48 38.24
CA ASN A 14 22.45 1.18 38.45
C ASN A 14 22.64 0.79 39.91
N VAL A 15 22.87 -0.51 40.13
CA VAL A 15 22.89 -1.12 41.47
C VAL A 15 23.95 -0.49 42.37
N LYS A 16 25.05 0.00 41.81
CA LYS A 16 26.12 0.66 42.59
C LYS A 16 25.76 2.07 43.04
N SER A 17 25.04 2.83 42.23
CA SER A 17 24.61 4.18 42.59
C SER A 17 23.33 4.21 43.41
N GLU A 18 22.53 3.15 43.36
CA GLU A 18 21.19 3.07 43.97
C GLU A 18 21.11 2.01 45.08
N ALA A 19 22.17 1.88 45.89
CA ALA A 19 22.35 0.80 46.85
C ALA A 19 21.26 0.65 47.95
N ASN A 20 20.40 1.65 48.14
CA ASN A 20 19.30 1.66 49.13
C ASN A 20 17.90 1.72 48.48
N VAL A 21 17.79 1.47 47.18
CA VAL A 21 16.51 1.50 46.46
C VAL A 21 15.90 0.10 46.45
N LEU A 22 14.63 -0.01 46.81
CA LEU A 22 13.82 -1.20 46.54
C LEU A 22 13.58 -1.28 45.04
N PHE A 23 14.21 -2.25 44.39
CA PHE A 23 14.02 -2.49 42.96
C PHE A 23 12.63 -3.12 42.71
N PRO A 24 11.95 -2.73 41.61
CA PRO A 24 10.78 -3.44 41.13
C PRO A 24 11.02 -4.94 41.01
N ALA A 25 10.00 -5.76 41.32
CA ALA A 25 10.11 -7.21 41.31
C ALA A 25 10.34 -7.79 39.90
N ASP A 26 10.01 -7.02 38.85
CA ASP A 26 10.21 -7.37 37.44
C ASP A 26 11.58 -6.96 36.90
N CYS A 27 12.51 -6.51 37.77
CA CYS A 27 13.85 -6.15 37.35
C CYS A 27 14.62 -7.35 36.79
N ILE A 28 15.14 -7.19 35.57
CA ILE A 28 16.03 -8.16 34.92
C ILE A 28 17.45 -7.59 34.78
N PRO A 29 18.50 -8.42 34.89
CA PRO A 29 19.86 -7.96 34.67
C PRO A 29 20.11 -7.66 33.20
N VAL A 30 20.79 -6.55 32.93
CA VAL A 30 21.22 -6.14 31.57
C VAL A 30 22.69 -5.74 31.58
N SER A 31 23.35 -5.80 30.41
CA SER A 31 24.73 -5.34 30.30
C SER A 31 24.82 -3.80 30.37
N ALA A 32 25.92 -3.29 30.90
CA ALA A 32 26.17 -1.84 30.93
C ALA A 32 26.18 -1.23 29.51
N ALA A 33 26.70 -1.97 28.53
CA ALA A 33 26.70 -1.53 27.13
C ALA A 33 25.28 -1.40 26.56
N LEU A 34 24.39 -2.36 26.88
CA LEU A 34 22.99 -2.30 26.46
C LEU A 34 22.26 -1.13 27.12
N ALA A 35 22.40 -0.98 28.45
CA ALA A 35 21.77 0.10 29.20
C ALA A 35 22.20 1.48 28.68
N GLN A 36 23.51 1.69 28.51
CA GLN A 36 24.04 2.95 28.01
C GLN A 36 23.54 3.25 26.60
N ARG A 37 23.61 2.26 25.69
CA ARG A 37 23.13 2.43 24.31
C ARG A 37 21.66 2.86 24.27
N VAL A 38 20.78 2.18 25.00
CA VAL A 38 19.34 2.50 24.99
C VAL A 38 19.06 3.87 25.60
N MET A 39 19.75 4.24 26.69
CA MET A 39 19.63 5.57 27.29
C MET A 39 20.12 6.68 26.35
N ASP A 40 21.23 6.46 25.64
CA ASP A 40 21.77 7.43 24.67
C ASP A 40 20.83 7.58 23.45
N GLU A 41 20.34 6.45 22.92
CA GLU A 41 19.41 6.42 21.77
C GLU A 41 18.08 7.13 22.07
N THR A 42 17.59 7.06 23.31
CA THR A 42 16.31 7.65 23.71
C THR A 42 16.45 9.12 24.14
N GLN A 43 17.68 9.62 24.33
CA GLN A 43 17.93 10.97 24.82
C GLN A 43 17.37 12.08 23.92
N SER A 44 17.39 11.91 22.59
CA SER A 44 16.84 12.90 21.66
C SER A 44 15.32 12.89 21.56
N GLY A 45 14.66 11.81 22.03
CA GLY A 45 13.23 11.57 21.82
C GLY A 45 12.88 11.04 20.42
N ASP A 46 13.86 10.87 19.51
CA ASP A 46 13.64 10.31 18.18
C ASP A 46 13.45 8.79 18.22
N ARG A 47 13.86 8.15 19.32
CA ARG A 47 13.66 6.73 19.55
C ARG A 47 12.94 6.53 20.87
N LEU A 48 11.98 5.62 20.87
CA LEU A 48 11.18 5.26 22.03
C LEU A 48 11.71 3.94 22.59
N LEU A 49 11.78 3.84 23.92
CA LEU A 49 12.03 2.59 24.63
C LEU A 49 10.85 1.64 24.41
N VAL A 50 11.16 0.39 24.07
CA VAL A 50 10.19 -0.71 24.02
C VAL A 50 10.75 -1.92 24.74
N VAL A 51 9.84 -2.77 25.21
CA VAL A 51 10.19 -4.03 25.86
C VAL A 51 9.91 -5.17 24.88
N GLN A 52 10.92 -5.98 24.61
CA GLN A 52 10.81 -7.12 23.71
C GLN A 52 10.09 -8.30 24.41
N ALA A 53 9.72 -9.31 23.64
CA ALA A 53 9.00 -10.49 24.16
C ALA A 53 9.80 -11.28 25.20
N ASP A 54 11.13 -11.18 25.18
CA ASP A 54 12.05 -11.77 26.17
C ASP A 54 12.24 -10.88 27.42
N GLY A 55 11.56 -9.73 27.49
CA GLY A 55 11.64 -8.75 28.56
C GLY A 55 12.79 -7.76 28.43
N LEU A 56 13.68 -7.92 27.45
CA LEU A 56 14.82 -7.01 27.28
C LEU A 56 14.40 -5.66 26.69
N PRO A 57 15.10 -4.56 27.07
CA PRO A 57 14.85 -3.26 26.50
C PRO A 57 15.46 -3.13 25.11
N SER A 58 14.72 -2.49 24.22
CA SER A 58 15.17 -2.09 22.89
C SER A 58 14.61 -0.72 22.53
N THR A 59 14.90 -0.23 21.33
CA THR A 59 14.37 1.05 20.85
C THR A 59 13.74 0.92 19.48
N VAL A 60 12.71 1.71 19.24
CA VAL A 60 12.05 1.87 17.93
C VAL A 60 12.04 3.35 17.56
N SER A 61 12.06 3.66 16.27
CA SER A 61 11.91 5.05 15.81
C SER A 61 10.55 5.60 16.23
N ARG A 62 10.53 6.84 16.73
CA ARG A 62 9.29 7.59 16.95
C ARG A 62 8.60 7.79 15.62
N ILE A 63 7.30 7.57 15.60
CA ILE A 63 6.44 7.78 14.43
C ILE A 63 5.47 8.91 14.77
N VAL A 64 5.33 9.84 13.84
CA VAL A 64 4.32 10.90 13.90
C VAL A 64 3.44 10.82 12.66
N PHE A 65 2.20 11.28 12.76
CA PHE A 65 1.24 11.31 11.67
C PHE A 65 0.82 12.75 11.39
N SER A 66 0.83 13.18 10.13
CA SER A 66 0.28 14.46 9.70
C SER A 66 -1.15 14.27 9.16
N PRO A 67 -2.17 14.86 9.80
CA PRO A 67 -3.55 14.83 9.31
C PRO A 67 -3.72 15.53 7.96
N SER A 68 -3.01 16.64 7.71
CA SER A 68 -3.14 17.39 6.45
C SER A 68 -2.51 16.68 5.27
N GLU A 69 -1.44 15.92 5.48
CA GLU A 69 -0.78 15.14 4.42
C GLU A 69 -1.27 13.68 4.36
N LEU A 70 -1.97 13.21 5.39
CA LEU A 70 -2.37 11.82 5.57
C LEU A 70 -1.18 10.85 5.47
N MET A 71 -0.05 11.23 6.05
CA MET A 71 1.21 10.48 5.98
C MET A 71 1.88 10.32 7.35
N PHE A 72 2.59 9.19 7.49
CA PHE A 72 3.48 8.94 8.63
C PHE A 72 4.88 9.44 8.33
N PHE A 73 5.52 10.02 9.35
CA PHE A 73 6.91 10.42 9.35
C PHE A 73 7.65 9.69 10.46
N HIS A 74 8.86 9.24 10.15
CA HIS A 74 9.68 8.46 11.05
C HIS A 74 10.93 9.24 11.47
N ALA A 75 11.12 9.35 12.78
CA ALA A 75 12.31 9.94 13.35
C ALA A 75 13.56 9.12 12.98
N GLY A 76 14.60 9.82 12.53
CA GLY A 76 15.84 9.25 12.01
C GLY A 76 15.80 8.80 10.53
N ILE A 77 14.62 8.74 9.89
CA ILE A 77 14.48 8.52 8.45
C ILE A 77 14.18 9.84 7.74
N ASN A 78 13.17 10.56 8.25
CA ASN A 78 12.79 11.87 7.74
C ASN A 78 13.55 12.96 8.52
N THR A 79 14.01 14.00 7.82
CA THR A 79 14.64 15.16 8.47
C THR A 79 13.59 15.94 9.26
N PRO A 80 13.88 16.44 10.48
CA PRO A 80 12.88 17.18 11.26
C PRO A 80 12.27 18.38 10.53
N GLN A 81 13.00 19.01 9.61
CA GLN A 81 12.51 20.12 8.78
C GLN A 81 11.43 19.70 7.77
N SER A 82 11.30 18.40 7.49
CA SER A 82 10.26 17.86 6.59
C SER A 82 8.94 17.58 7.29
N TYR A 83 8.86 17.80 8.61
CA TYR A 83 7.69 17.40 9.38
C TYR A 83 6.66 18.51 9.26
N PRO A 84 5.43 18.20 8.81
CA PRO A 84 4.33 19.12 8.92
C PRO A 84 4.12 19.59 10.36
N SER A 85 3.69 20.84 10.54
CA SER A 85 3.49 21.41 11.87
C SER A 85 2.30 20.80 12.64
N ASP A 86 1.45 20.05 11.95
CA ASP A 86 0.26 19.37 12.48
C ASP A 86 0.54 17.91 12.87
N CYS A 87 1.80 17.48 12.86
CA CYS A 87 2.19 16.13 13.26
C CYS A 87 1.74 15.79 14.68
N LEU A 88 1.11 14.63 14.82
CA LEU A 88 0.68 14.03 16.08
C LEU A 88 1.48 12.76 16.35
N ASP A 89 1.91 12.56 17.60
CA ASP A 89 2.57 11.31 18.00
C ASP A 89 1.60 10.12 17.87
N VAL A 90 2.09 9.03 17.29
CA VAL A 90 1.35 7.77 17.18
C VAL A 90 2.18 6.63 17.75
N THR A 91 1.52 5.60 18.28
CA THR A 91 2.23 4.40 18.69
C THR A 91 2.68 3.62 17.47
N VAL A 92 3.80 2.90 17.60
CA VAL A 92 4.29 2.01 16.54
C VAL A 92 3.24 0.95 16.18
N SER A 93 2.56 0.40 17.20
CA SER A 93 1.49 -0.57 17.00
C SER A 93 0.32 -0.04 16.17
N LEU A 94 -0.08 1.23 16.38
CA LEU A 94 -1.14 1.85 15.58
C LEU A 94 -0.67 2.06 14.14
N ALA A 95 0.56 2.53 13.93
CA ALA A 95 1.11 2.70 12.60
C ALA A 95 1.18 1.37 11.83
N GLU A 96 1.59 0.28 12.50
CA GLU A 96 1.60 -1.08 11.94
C GLU A 96 0.18 -1.56 11.58
N GLU A 97 -0.80 -1.38 12.48
CA GLU A 97 -2.21 -1.73 12.20
C GLU A 97 -2.74 -0.98 10.97
N ILE A 98 -2.46 0.33 10.88
CA ILE A 98 -2.86 1.12 9.73
C ILE A 98 -2.18 0.60 8.46
N GLN A 99 -0.89 0.28 8.48
CA GLN A 99 -0.18 -0.28 7.33
C GLN A 99 -0.78 -1.62 6.86
N ASP A 100 -1.11 -2.52 7.80
CA ASP A 100 -1.78 -3.78 7.49
C ASP A 100 -3.14 -3.54 6.84
N GLN A 101 -3.92 -2.60 7.36
CA GLN A 101 -5.21 -2.22 6.78
C GLN A 101 -5.07 -1.59 5.39
N LEU A 102 -4.04 -0.78 5.14
CA LEU A 102 -3.74 -0.23 3.82
C LEU A 102 -3.38 -1.33 2.81
N ALA A 103 -2.66 -2.37 3.25
CA ALA A 103 -2.35 -3.54 2.41
C ALA A 103 -3.62 -4.30 1.96
N THR A 104 -4.74 -4.16 2.68
CA THR A 104 -6.06 -4.70 2.27
C THR A 104 -6.81 -3.81 1.26
N GLY A 105 -6.22 -2.69 0.82
CA GLY A 105 -6.78 -1.79 -0.18
C GLY A 105 -7.66 -0.66 0.38
N ARG A 106 -7.70 -0.51 1.72
CA ARG A 106 -8.33 0.63 2.41
C ARG A 106 -7.53 1.91 2.19
N LEU A 107 -8.13 3.05 2.54
CA LEU A 107 -7.49 4.36 2.44
C LEU A 107 -7.23 4.91 3.83
N ILE A 108 -6.13 5.63 4.00
CA ILE A 108 -5.84 6.37 5.22
C ILE A 108 -6.71 7.63 5.27
N ALA A 109 -7.17 7.97 6.47
CA ALA A 109 -7.88 9.20 6.79
C ALA A 109 -7.50 9.66 8.19
N ALA A 110 -7.91 10.86 8.56
CA ALA A 110 -7.80 11.38 9.91
C ALA A 110 -9.19 11.43 10.57
N ASP A 111 -9.28 11.04 11.84
CA ASP A 111 -10.51 11.19 12.63
C ASP A 111 -10.73 12.64 13.09
N ASP A 112 -11.74 12.87 13.94
CA ASP A 112 -12.07 14.20 14.47
C ASP A 112 -10.98 14.80 15.38
N LYS A 113 -10.01 13.99 15.81
CA LYS A 113 -8.84 14.39 16.62
C LYS A 113 -7.57 14.47 15.78
N GLY A 114 -7.65 14.18 14.48
CA GLY A 114 -6.49 14.11 13.59
C GLY A 114 -5.73 12.78 13.65
N MET A 115 -6.19 11.80 14.42
CA MET A 115 -5.48 10.52 14.51
C MET A 115 -5.72 9.66 13.27
N PRO A 116 -4.73 8.85 12.85
CA PRO A 116 -4.87 8.04 11.65
C PRO A 116 -5.90 6.94 11.89
N ILE A 117 -6.83 6.84 10.93
CA ILE A 117 -7.78 5.74 10.80
C ILE A 117 -7.73 5.24 9.36
N THR A 118 -8.30 4.07 9.09
CA THR A 118 -8.57 3.67 7.71
C THR A 118 -10.06 3.63 7.41
N VAL A 119 -10.40 4.04 6.19
CA VAL A 119 -11.74 3.98 5.64
C VAL A 119 -11.78 3.03 4.45
N PRO A 120 -12.94 2.40 4.16
CA PRO A 120 -13.09 1.65 2.92
C PRO A 120 -12.78 2.57 1.72
N ARG A 121 -12.14 2.01 0.69
CA ARG A 121 -12.03 2.72 -0.58
C ARG A 121 -13.44 2.98 -1.11
N PRO A 122 -13.79 4.23 -1.45
CA PRO A 122 -15.06 4.52 -2.10
C PRO A 122 -15.23 3.66 -3.36
N PRO A 123 -16.46 3.21 -3.66
CA PRO A 123 -16.70 2.51 -4.92
C PRO A 123 -16.29 3.43 -6.08
N ALA A 124 -15.78 2.83 -7.16
CA ALA A 124 -15.43 3.58 -8.36
C ALA A 124 -16.65 4.36 -8.87
N THR A 125 -16.43 5.61 -9.25
CA THR A 125 -17.44 6.46 -9.86
C THR A 125 -17.82 5.91 -11.24
N GLU A 126 -19.00 6.29 -11.73
CA GLU A 126 -19.45 5.89 -13.07
C GLU A 126 -18.47 6.33 -14.17
N ALA A 127 -17.86 7.50 -14.01
CA ALA A 127 -16.86 8.03 -14.93
C ALA A 127 -15.57 7.20 -14.92
N GLU A 128 -15.07 6.79 -13.75
CA GLU A 128 -13.92 5.91 -13.63
C GLU A 128 -14.19 4.53 -14.22
N LEU A 129 -15.38 3.97 -14.00
CA LEU A 129 -15.80 2.71 -14.61
C LEU A 129 -15.87 2.82 -16.13
N ALA A 130 -16.46 3.90 -16.65
CA ALA A 130 -16.52 4.17 -18.08
C ALA A 130 -15.13 4.30 -18.69
N GLN A 131 -14.22 5.05 -18.05
CA GLN A 131 -12.85 5.18 -18.52
C GLN A 131 -12.14 3.82 -18.59
N ARG A 132 -12.26 2.98 -17.54
CA ARG A 132 -11.69 1.62 -17.54
C ARG A 132 -12.25 0.77 -18.68
N ALA A 133 -13.57 0.80 -18.89
CA ALA A 133 -14.20 0.09 -19.98
C ALA A 133 -13.71 0.57 -21.36
N LEU A 134 -13.52 1.88 -21.55
CA LEU A 134 -13.02 2.42 -22.81
C LEU A 134 -11.57 2.02 -23.08
N LEU A 135 -10.70 2.03 -22.07
CA LEU A 135 -9.33 1.53 -22.21
C LEU A 135 -9.30 0.05 -22.61
N GLU A 136 -10.17 -0.75 -22.02
CA GLU A 136 -10.31 -2.19 -22.28
C GLU A 136 -10.90 -2.46 -23.67
N ARG A 137 -11.80 -1.60 -24.16
CA ARG A 137 -12.26 -1.58 -25.56
C ARG A 137 -11.11 -1.26 -26.50
N ASP A 138 -10.33 -0.22 -26.21
CA ASP A 138 -9.26 0.26 -27.08
C ASP A 138 -8.13 -0.78 -27.19
N ALA A 139 -7.80 -1.46 -26.10
CA ALA A 139 -6.87 -2.59 -26.11
C ALA A 139 -7.35 -3.72 -27.03
N ARG A 140 -8.64 -4.11 -26.96
CA ARG A 140 -9.22 -5.12 -27.86
C ARG A 140 -9.28 -4.66 -29.32
N LEU A 141 -9.54 -3.38 -29.57
CA LEU A 141 -9.54 -2.79 -30.91
C LEU A 141 -8.13 -2.81 -31.52
N ALA A 142 -7.10 -2.49 -30.74
CA ALA A 142 -5.71 -2.55 -31.17
C ALA A 142 -5.31 -3.98 -31.55
N GLU A 143 -5.70 -4.96 -30.73
CA GLU A 143 -5.46 -6.38 -31.03
C GLU A 143 -6.16 -6.82 -32.32
N ALA A 144 -7.43 -6.45 -32.50
CA ALA A 144 -8.17 -6.74 -33.73
C ALA A 144 -7.51 -6.10 -34.96
N ALA A 145 -6.98 -4.88 -34.85
CA ALA A 145 -6.26 -4.22 -35.94
C ALA A 145 -5.02 -5.01 -36.37
N ILE A 146 -4.24 -5.53 -35.42
CA ILE A 146 -3.05 -6.37 -35.69
C ILE A 146 -3.45 -7.65 -36.43
N ARG A 147 -4.58 -8.28 -36.06
CA ARG A 147 -5.06 -9.51 -36.71
C ARG A 147 -5.67 -9.27 -38.09
N ILE A 148 -6.32 -8.13 -38.27
CA ILE A 148 -6.95 -7.75 -39.55
C ILE A 148 -5.91 -7.42 -40.61
N ALA A 149 -4.81 -6.74 -40.26
CA ALA A 149 -3.82 -6.24 -41.21
C ALA A 149 -3.34 -7.30 -42.24
N PRO A 150 -2.74 -8.44 -41.84
CA PRO A 150 -2.25 -9.43 -42.81
C PRO A 150 -3.36 -10.10 -43.63
N LEU A 151 -4.54 -10.28 -43.04
CA LEU A 151 -5.70 -10.85 -43.73
C LEU A 151 -6.25 -9.87 -44.79
N GLN A 152 -6.19 -8.57 -44.48
CA GLN A 152 -6.57 -7.52 -45.40
C GLN A 152 -5.56 -7.41 -46.54
N ASP A 153 -4.26 -7.49 -46.26
CA ASP A 153 -3.21 -7.49 -47.28
C ASP A 153 -3.38 -8.64 -48.27
N ALA A 154 -3.64 -9.87 -47.78
CA ALA A 154 -3.91 -11.02 -48.63
C ALA A 154 -5.17 -10.83 -49.49
N ALA A 155 -6.23 -10.25 -48.93
CA ALA A 155 -7.47 -9.98 -49.66
C ALA A 155 -7.27 -8.90 -50.74
N ASP A 156 -6.51 -7.85 -50.44
CA ASP A 156 -6.25 -6.73 -51.35
C ASP A 156 -5.35 -7.15 -52.51
N LEU A 157 -4.45 -8.12 -52.30
CA LEU A 157 -3.59 -8.71 -53.34
C LEU A 157 -4.29 -9.83 -54.13
N GLY A 158 -5.47 -10.28 -53.71
CA GLY A 158 -6.17 -11.41 -54.32
C GLY A 158 -5.59 -12.79 -53.96
N ASP A 159 -4.73 -12.84 -52.93
CA ASP A 159 -4.07 -14.06 -52.43
C ASP A 159 -4.82 -14.71 -51.24
N ALA A 160 -5.89 -14.08 -50.73
CA ALA A 160 -6.67 -14.61 -49.61
C ALA A 160 -7.36 -15.93 -49.96
N GLY A 161 -7.12 -16.96 -49.13
CA GLY A 161 -7.88 -18.19 -49.19
C GLY A 161 -9.26 -18.04 -48.53
N GLN A 162 -10.14 -19.03 -48.72
CA GLN A 162 -11.48 -19.05 -48.10
C GLN A 162 -11.42 -18.91 -46.56
N GLN A 163 -10.41 -19.50 -45.92
CA GLN A 163 -10.23 -19.38 -44.47
C GLN A 163 -9.83 -17.96 -44.04
N ASP A 164 -9.02 -17.27 -44.85
CA ASP A 164 -8.60 -15.88 -44.57
C ASP A 164 -9.79 -14.93 -44.66
N GLU A 165 -10.67 -15.12 -45.65
CA GLU A 165 -11.90 -14.33 -45.79
C GLU A 165 -12.85 -14.52 -44.59
N ILE A 166 -13.02 -15.77 -44.12
CA ILE A 166 -13.83 -16.09 -42.93
C ILE A 166 -13.25 -15.40 -41.69
N LYS A 167 -11.92 -15.51 -41.49
CA LYS A 167 -11.20 -14.87 -40.39
C LYS A 167 -11.34 -13.34 -40.46
N LEU A 168 -11.13 -12.76 -41.64
CA LEU A 168 -11.22 -11.31 -41.86
C LEU A 168 -12.63 -10.78 -41.54
N GLN A 169 -13.67 -11.50 -41.96
CA GLN A 169 -15.05 -11.13 -41.67
C GLN A 169 -15.35 -11.23 -40.17
N ALA A 170 -14.90 -12.29 -39.49
CA ALA A 170 -15.09 -12.46 -38.05
C ALA A 170 -14.43 -11.32 -37.25
N TRP A 171 -13.16 -11.00 -37.55
CA TRP A 171 -12.45 -9.90 -36.90
C TRP A 171 -13.07 -8.53 -37.18
N LYS A 172 -13.53 -8.27 -38.42
CA LYS A 172 -14.25 -7.02 -38.73
C LYS A 172 -15.56 -6.89 -37.95
N ARG A 173 -16.34 -7.97 -37.81
CA ARG A 173 -17.57 -7.98 -37.00
C ARG A 173 -17.29 -7.74 -35.51
N TYR A 174 -16.27 -8.39 -34.96
CA TYR A 174 -15.79 -8.17 -33.59
C TYR A 174 -15.41 -6.70 -33.36
N ARG A 175 -14.61 -6.11 -34.25
CA ARG A 175 -14.23 -4.69 -34.19
C ARG A 175 -15.44 -3.74 -34.23
N ILE A 176 -16.45 -4.05 -35.04
CA ILE A 176 -17.69 -3.27 -35.11
C ILE A 176 -18.47 -3.37 -33.79
N ALA A 177 -18.57 -4.56 -33.20
CA ALA A 177 -19.24 -4.77 -31.93
C ALA A 177 -18.54 -3.98 -30.80
N LEU A 178 -17.21 -4.04 -30.71
CA LEU A 178 -16.44 -3.26 -29.74
C LEU A 178 -16.66 -1.74 -29.86
N ASN A 179 -16.70 -1.20 -31.08
CA ASN A 179 -16.97 0.23 -31.30
C ASN A 179 -18.37 0.68 -30.85
N ARG A 180 -19.29 -0.26 -30.60
CA ARG A 180 -20.66 0.00 -30.17
C ARG A 180 -20.88 -0.30 -28.69
N ILE A 181 -19.84 -0.66 -27.94
CA ILE A 181 -19.96 -1.14 -26.57
C ILE A 181 -20.61 -0.13 -25.62
N GLU A 182 -20.42 1.18 -25.87
CA GLU A 182 -21.05 2.25 -25.09
C GLU A 182 -22.57 2.37 -25.31
N ARG A 183 -23.11 1.74 -26.36
CA ARG A 183 -24.56 1.69 -26.62
C ARG A 183 -25.25 0.58 -25.87
N ASP A 184 -24.49 -0.30 -25.23
CA ASP A 184 -25.04 -1.40 -24.46
C ASP A 184 -25.63 -0.88 -23.13
N PRO A 185 -26.84 -1.31 -22.72
CA PRO A 185 -27.44 -0.91 -21.45
C PRO A 185 -26.61 -1.29 -20.21
N GLY A 186 -25.73 -2.28 -20.31
CA GLY A 186 -24.82 -2.70 -19.25
C GLY A 186 -23.59 -1.79 -19.11
N PHE A 187 -23.32 -0.89 -20.06
CA PHE A 187 -22.18 0.02 -19.95
C PHE A 187 -22.37 1.02 -18.79
N PRO A 188 -21.34 1.28 -17.95
CA PRO A 188 -19.98 0.72 -17.99
C PRO A 188 -19.73 -0.46 -17.04
N ARG A 189 -20.77 -1.04 -16.43
CA ARG A 189 -20.67 -1.99 -15.31
C ARG A 189 -20.69 -3.45 -15.75
N ASP A 190 -21.73 -3.83 -16.47
CA ASP A 190 -22.07 -5.22 -16.83
C ASP A 190 -22.00 -5.38 -18.35
N ILE A 191 -20.86 -5.04 -18.92
CA ILE A 191 -20.65 -5.00 -20.36
C ILE A 191 -20.59 -6.43 -20.93
N PRO A 192 -21.48 -6.81 -21.87
CA PRO A 192 -21.38 -8.07 -22.60
C PRO A 192 -20.31 -7.95 -23.69
N TRP A 193 -19.04 -8.14 -23.31
CA TRP A 193 -17.93 -8.08 -24.26
C TRP A 193 -18.14 -9.09 -25.40
N PRO A 194 -17.97 -8.69 -26.67
CA PRO A 194 -18.07 -9.61 -27.78
C PRO A 194 -16.98 -10.68 -27.66
N GLU A 195 -17.29 -11.91 -28.09
CA GLU A 195 -16.32 -13.00 -28.07
C GLU A 195 -15.22 -12.75 -29.09
N ARG A 196 -13.97 -12.97 -28.66
CA ARG A 196 -12.81 -12.90 -29.55
C ARG A 196 -12.90 -14.01 -30.58
N PRO A 197 -12.65 -13.73 -31.88
CA PRO A 197 -12.56 -14.80 -32.88
C PRO A 197 -11.42 -15.76 -32.54
N ASP A 198 -11.77 -16.99 -32.13
CA ASP A 198 -10.82 -18.10 -31.97
C ASP A 198 -10.93 -18.98 -33.22
N LEU A 199 -10.10 -18.66 -34.23
CA LEU A 199 -10.01 -19.44 -35.45
C LEU A 199 -8.58 -19.96 -35.54
N PRO A 200 -8.36 -21.29 -35.65
CA PRO A 200 -7.02 -21.87 -35.69
C PRO A 200 -6.20 -21.20 -36.80
N ILE A 201 -4.95 -20.89 -36.47
CA ILE A 201 -3.99 -20.22 -37.37
C ILE A 201 -3.73 -21.12 -38.57
#